data_AF-A0A2S5EJ27-F1
#
_entry.id   AF-A0A2S5EJ27-F1
#
_cell.length_a   1.000
_cell.length_b   1.000
_cell.length_c   1.000
_cell.angle_alpha   90.00
_cell.angle_beta   90.00
_cell.angle_gamma   90.00
#
_symmetry.space_group_name_H-M   'P 1'
#
loop_
_entity.id
_entity.type
_entity.pdbx_description
1 polymer ?
#
loop_
_entity_poly.entity_id
_entity_poly.type
_entity_poly.pdbx_seq_one_letter_code
_entity_poly.pdbx_strand_id
1 'polypeptide(L)'
;KDEDPRTHQLAQHYRRELIEDINIFSEEYNQDILKAFKEFKDKGYIEVITSNGTHGYLPFYRDYPEAIKAQIKSAVLTFKKYFGDHPKGMWLAECAYFKGLDKYLSDEDIRYFFVDTHGFTYADSKPRYGVYRPIITPNKVFVFARDPESSEQIWSSEVGYPGDPRYREFYKDIGYDREDDYIRPYVDPSGTRCNTGIKYHRITNKSLSLDKKEIYDLSEAMNAVKEHVSDYLFKKTSQIRKLSAILDEEEPVIVAPFDAELFGHWWYEGPKFLEELFRQSFENKELEFSVPSEILQTVKKVQITYPGETSWGAGGYHDVWLNGKNDWIYKHIHEITERMIEKANVFKDPTNLQKRILNQMMREVLLAQASDWPFIMTTGTTIEYAKNRVKYHINRFLELDKMLEKQEINDEKLSFYEWIDNIFRNIGYTIFSSD
;
A
#
# COMPACT_ATOMS: atom_id res chain seq x y z
N LYS A 1 17.40 -39.68 4.52
CA LYS A 1 17.45 -40.47 5.78
C LYS A 1 18.21 -39.73 6.88
N ASP A 2 18.95 -38.66 6.54
CA ASP A 2 19.73 -37.85 7.49
C ASP A 2 19.19 -36.41 7.62
N GLU A 3 17.91 -36.17 7.36
CA GLU A 3 17.32 -34.84 7.57
C GLU A 3 16.97 -34.65 9.04
N ASP A 4 17.28 -33.45 9.55
CA ASP A 4 16.96 -33.05 10.92
C ASP A 4 15.44 -33.19 11.16
N PRO A 5 15.01 -33.87 12.23
CA PRO A 5 13.59 -34.05 12.55
C PRO A 5 12.79 -32.74 12.63
N ARG A 6 13.44 -31.62 13.00
CA ARG A 6 12.82 -30.29 13.03
C ARG A 6 12.39 -29.84 11.64
N THR A 7 13.19 -30.12 10.61
CA THR A 7 12.84 -29.83 9.21
C THR A 7 11.57 -30.59 8.79
N HIS A 8 11.41 -31.84 9.22
CA HIS A 8 10.20 -32.61 8.96
C HIS A 8 8.97 -31.99 9.64
N GLN A 9 9.11 -31.55 10.89
CA GLN A 9 8.04 -30.85 11.62
C GLN A 9 7.61 -29.56 10.91
N LEU A 10 8.58 -28.76 10.44
CA LEU A 10 8.30 -27.55 9.66
C LEU A 10 7.60 -27.85 8.33
N ALA A 11 8.01 -28.91 7.62
CA ALA A 11 7.36 -29.32 6.38
C ALA A 11 5.87 -29.70 6.62
N GLN A 12 5.59 -30.41 7.72
CA GLN A 12 4.21 -30.71 8.13
C GLN A 12 3.44 -29.45 8.53
N HIS A 13 4.10 -28.49 9.17
CA HIS A 13 3.51 -27.18 9.51
C HIS A 13 3.08 -26.42 8.27
N TYR A 14 4.01 -26.19 7.31
CA TYR A 14 3.68 -25.53 6.05
C TYR A 14 2.56 -26.25 5.30
N ARG A 15 2.58 -27.59 5.26
CA ARG A 15 1.49 -28.33 4.62
C ARG A 15 0.14 -28.04 5.25
N ARG A 16 0.04 -27.95 6.58
CA ARG A 16 -1.22 -27.62 7.25
C ARG A 16 -1.65 -26.19 6.95
N GLU A 17 -0.74 -25.23 7.14
CA GLU A 17 -0.98 -23.81 6.91
C GLU A 17 -1.45 -23.54 5.48
N LEU A 18 -0.72 -24.02 4.46
CA LEU A 18 -1.08 -23.79 3.05
C LEU A 18 -2.40 -24.47 2.64
N ILE A 19 -2.75 -25.61 3.27
CA ILE A 19 -4.05 -26.25 3.05
C ILE A 19 -5.17 -25.43 3.70
N GLU A 20 -4.94 -24.87 4.88
CA GLU A 20 -5.89 -23.99 5.55
C GLU A 20 -6.11 -22.71 4.74
N ASP A 21 -5.03 -22.05 4.31
CA ASP A 21 -5.08 -20.83 3.49
C ASP A 21 -5.83 -21.06 2.17
N ILE A 22 -5.55 -22.16 1.45
CA ILE A 22 -6.25 -22.43 0.20
C ILE A 22 -7.72 -22.76 0.43
N ASN A 23 -8.07 -23.47 1.51
CA ASN A 23 -9.47 -23.76 1.83
C ASN A 23 -10.24 -22.48 2.19
N ILE A 24 -9.64 -21.58 2.96
CA ILE A 24 -10.24 -20.27 3.26
C ILE A 24 -10.44 -19.50 1.95
N PHE A 25 -9.41 -19.44 1.10
CA PHE A 25 -9.49 -18.73 -0.18
C PHE A 25 -10.53 -19.34 -1.12
N SER A 26 -10.51 -20.66 -1.36
CA SER A 26 -11.35 -21.32 -2.37
C SER A 26 -12.75 -21.67 -1.87
N GLU A 27 -12.87 -22.26 -0.68
CA GLU A 27 -14.13 -22.82 -0.19
C GLU A 27 -14.96 -21.80 0.59
N GLU A 28 -14.32 -20.99 1.45
CA GLU A 28 -15.05 -20.03 2.29
C GLU A 28 -15.37 -18.73 1.53
N TYR A 29 -14.39 -18.19 0.82
CA TYR A 29 -14.51 -16.90 0.14
C TYR A 29 -14.62 -16.99 -1.39
N ASN A 30 -14.70 -18.19 -1.99
CA ASN A 30 -14.87 -18.38 -3.44
C ASN A 30 -13.88 -17.57 -4.28
N GLN A 31 -12.62 -17.55 -3.85
CA GLN A 31 -11.51 -16.85 -4.47
C GLN A 31 -11.65 -15.30 -4.47
N ASP A 32 -12.53 -14.76 -3.62
CA ASP A 32 -12.74 -13.32 -3.45
C ASP A 32 -12.28 -12.84 -2.07
N ILE A 33 -11.00 -12.47 -1.98
CA ILE A 33 -10.43 -11.92 -0.73
C ILE A 33 -11.09 -10.61 -0.30
N LEU A 34 -11.67 -9.83 -1.23
CA LEU A 34 -12.32 -8.56 -0.89
C LEU A 34 -13.62 -8.81 -0.13
N LYS A 35 -14.29 -9.93 -0.41
CA LYS A 35 -15.46 -10.38 0.36
C LYS A 35 -15.12 -10.59 1.83
N ALA A 36 -13.94 -11.15 2.14
CA ALA A 36 -13.47 -11.31 3.52
C ALA A 36 -13.28 -9.95 4.21
N PHE A 37 -12.53 -9.03 3.60
CA PHE A 37 -12.34 -7.68 4.16
C PHE A 37 -13.67 -6.92 4.33
N LYS A 38 -14.60 -7.07 3.38
CA LYS A 38 -15.93 -6.48 3.49
C LYS A 38 -16.70 -7.05 4.69
N GLU A 39 -16.65 -8.37 4.91
CA GLU A 39 -17.30 -9.01 6.06
C GLU A 39 -16.78 -8.45 7.39
N PHE A 40 -15.46 -8.37 7.57
CA PHE A 40 -14.87 -7.83 8.81
C PHE A 40 -15.11 -6.33 8.98
N LYS A 41 -15.15 -5.57 7.88
CA LYS A 41 -15.58 -4.16 7.88
C LYS A 41 -17.03 -4.03 8.35
N ASP A 42 -17.94 -4.81 7.78
CA ASP A 42 -19.37 -4.72 8.09
C ASP A 42 -19.69 -5.18 9.52
N LYS A 43 -18.87 -6.08 10.07
CA LYS A 43 -18.89 -6.45 11.50
C LYS A 43 -18.31 -5.38 12.44
N GLY A 44 -17.66 -4.35 11.91
CA GLY A 44 -17.05 -3.26 12.69
C GLY A 44 -15.68 -3.59 13.27
N TYR A 45 -15.03 -4.68 12.87
CA TYR A 45 -13.71 -5.06 13.40
C TYR A 45 -12.56 -4.28 12.75
N ILE A 46 -12.74 -3.81 11.53
CA ILE A 46 -11.76 -3.03 10.78
C ILE A 46 -12.44 -1.86 10.06
N GLU A 47 -11.69 -0.80 9.83
CA GLU A 47 -12.05 0.24 8.85
C GLU A 47 -11.19 0.07 7.61
N VAL A 48 -11.82 -0.18 6.47
CA VAL A 48 -11.14 -0.22 5.17
C VAL A 48 -11.23 1.17 4.54
N ILE A 49 -10.07 1.73 4.18
CA ILE A 49 -9.95 2.97 3.42
C ILE A 49 -9.57 2.69 1.96
N THR A 50 -9.63 3.70 1.11
CA THR A 50 -9.16 3.60 -0.28
C THR A 50 -7.79 4.28 -0.45
N SER A 51 -7.21 4.17 -1.64
CA SER A 51 -6.05 4.96 -2.08
C SER A 51 -6.47 5.81 -3.28
N ASN A 52 -5.57 6.54 -3.95
CA ASN A 52 -5.85 7.05 -5.29
C ASN A 52 -5.67 5.94 -6.35
N GLY A 53 -6.40 6.04 -7.47
CA GLY A 53 -6.71 4.96 -8.41
C GLY A 53 -5.62 3.91 -8.65
N THR A 54 -4.48 4.34 -9.18
CA THR A 54 -3.33 3.46 -9.48
C THR A 54 -2.13 3.76 -8.61
N HIS A 55 -2.36 4.31 -7.42
CA HIS A 55 -1.29 4.75 -6.53
C HIS A 55 -0.33 5.76 -7.22
N GLY A 56 -0.86 6.60 -8.11
CA GLY A 56 -0.07 7.63 -8.78
C GLY A 56 0.42 8.73 -7.83
N TYR A 57 1.63 9.23 -8.05
CA TYR A 57 2.27 10.24 -7.19
C TYR A 57 1.67 11.65 -7.44
N LEU A 58 0.57 11.96 -6.76
CA LEU A 58 -0.29 13.12 -7.03
C LEU A 58 0.41 14.49 -7.07
N PRO A 59 1.45 14.79 -6.27
CA PRO A 59 2.14 16.09 -6.35
C PRO A 59 2.70 16.45 -7.73
N PHE A 60 3.07 15.47 -8.55
CA PHE A 60 3.60 15.73 -9.89
C PHE A 60 2.53 16.04 -10.94
N TYR A 61 1.24 15.92 -10.57
CA TYR A 61 0.11 16.26 -11.42
C TYR A 61 -0.61 17.52 -10.97
N ARG A 62 0.04 18.38 -10.17
CA ARG A 62 -0.50 19.65 -9.66
C ARG A 62 -1.05 20.55 -10.79
N ASP A 63 -0.37 20.54 -11.93
CA ASP A 63 -0.77 21.33 -13.12
C ASP A 63 -1.85 20.64 -13.98
N TYR A 64 -2.26 19.43 -13.60
CA TYR A 64 -3.26 18.59 -14.29
C TYR A 64 -4.40 18.19 -13.32
N PRO A 65 -5.24 19.14 -12.87
CA PRO A 65 -6.27 18.88 -11.88
C PRO A 65 -7.26 17.77 -12.29
N GLU A 66 -7.55 17.62 -13.58
CA GLU A 66 -8.38 16.54 -14.12
C GLU A 66 -7.76 15.16 -13.87
N ALA A 67 -6.43 15.04 -13.96
CA ALA A 67 -5.74 13.78 -13.67
C ALA A 67 -5.81 13.42 -12.18
N ILE A 68 -5.66 14.41 -11.28
CA ILE A 68 -5.82 14.22 -9.84
C ILE A 68 -7.25 13.77 -9.52
N LYS A 69 -8.25 14.45 -10.09
CA LYS A 69 -9.67 14.06 -9.94
C LYS A 69 -9.93 12.67 -10.48
N ALA A 70 -9.41 12.33 -11.66
CA ALA A 70 -9.56 11.01 -12.25
C ALA A 70 -8.99 9.91 -11.36
N GLN A 71 -7.82 10.14 -10.74
CA GLN A 71 -7.20 9.23 -9.79
C GLN A 71 -8.10 9.02 -8.55
N ILE A 72 -8.56 10.09 -7.90
CA ILE A 72 -9.40 10.02 -6.69
C ILE A 72 -10.75 9.36 -7.01
N LYS A 73 -11.42 9.83 -8.07
CA LYS A 73 -12.75 9.33 -8.49
C LYS A 73 -12.72 7.87 -8.90
N SER A 74 -11.66 7.44 -9.59
CA SER A 74 -11.48 6.03 -9.96
C SER A 74 -11.45 5.13 -8.73
N ALA A 75 -10.75 5.57 -7.68
CA ALA A 75 -10.68 4.83 -6.44
C ALA A 75 -12.00 4.83 -5.65
N VAL A 76 -12.67 5.99 -5.55
CA VAL A 76 -13.98 6.10 -4.86
C VAL A 76 -15.02 5.20 -5.52
N LEU A 77 -15.11 5.20 -6.85
CA LEU A 77 -16.04 4.34 -7.60
C LEU A 77 -15.68 2.85 -7.45
N THR A 78 -14.39 2.54 -7.43
CA THR A 78 -13.90 1.17 -7.23
C THR A 78 -14.23 0.68 -5.82
N PHE A 79 -13.99 1.51 -4.80
CA PHE A 79 -14.32 1.19 -3.42
C PHE A 79 -15.82 0.93 -3.24
N LYS A 80 -16.68 1.81 -3.77
CA LYS A 80 -18.15 1.63 -3.75
C LYS A 80 -18.57 0.30 -4.38
N LYS A 81 -17.94 -0.08 -5.50
CA LYS A 81 -18.24 -1.35 -6.19
C LYS A 81 -17.96 -2.57 -5.31
N TYR A 82 -16.84 -2.59 -4.59
CA TYR A 82 -16.41 -3.78 -3.84
C TYR A 82 -16.90 -3.80 -2.39
N PHE A 83 -17.05 -2.65 -1.74
CA PHE A 83 -17.42 -2.55 -0.33
C PHE A 83 -18.87 -2.08 -0.10
N GLY A 84 -19.54 -1.58 -1.13
CA GLY A 84 -20.95 -1.15 -1.08
C GLY A 84 -21.20 0.24 -0.49
N ASP A 85 -20.19 0.86 0.11
CA ASP A 85 -20.29 2.16 0.78
C ASP A 85 -19.30 3.19 0.20
N HIS A 86 -19.49 4.46 0.57
CA HIS A 86 -18.50 5.51 0.31
C HIS A 86 -17.26 5.33 1.21
N PRO A 87 -16.02 5.42 0.69
CA PRO A 87 -14.83 5.42 1.56
C PRO A 87 -14.83 6.68 2.44
N LYS A 88 -14.55 6.52 3.75
CA LYS A 88 -14.44 7.66 4.67
C LYS A 88 -13.05 8.30 4.63
N GLY A 89 -12.01 7.49 4.47
CA GLY A 89 -10.63 7.93 4.43
C GLY A 89 -9.92 7.54 3.13
N MET A 90 -8.80 8.21 2.87
CA MET A 90 -7.90 7.88 1.77
C MET A 90 -6.45 7.83 2.27
N TRP A 91 -5.75 6.76 1.91
CA TRP A 91 -4.30 6.72 1.90
C TRP A 91 -3.80 7.40 0.63
N LEU A 92 -3.19 8.58 0.73
CA LEU A 92 -2.54 9.18 -0.43
C LEU A 92 -1.33 8.32 -0.79
N ALA A 93 -1.13 8.04 -2.08
CA ALA A 93 0.05 7.32 -2.53
C ALA A 93 1.30 7.93 -1.90
N GLU A 94 2.03 7.11 -1.15
CA GLU A 94 3.28 7.51 -0.48
C GLU A 94 3.14 8.61 0.59
N CYS A 95 1.94 8.80 1.16
CA CYS A 95 1.61 9.97 1.95
C CYS A 95 1.96 11.29 1.23
N ALA A 96 1.99 11.28 -0.11
CA ALA A 96 2.47 12.38 -0.92
C ALA A 96 1.41 13.48 -0.98
N TYR A 97 1.64 14.56 -0.24
CA TYR A 97 0.71 15.68 -0.13
C TYR A 97 1.36 16.99 -0.56
N PHE A 98 0.57 17.81 -1.23
CA PHE A 98 0.85 19.22 -1.43
C PHE A 98 -0.37 20.07 -1.03
N LYS A 99 -0.12 21.32 -0.63
CA LYS A 99 -1.17 22.25 -0.21
C LYS A 99 -2.18 22.47 -1.33
N GLY A 100 -3.45 22.18 -1.04
CA GLY A 100 -4.57 22.25 -1.99
C GLY A 100 -5.05 20.89 -2.48
N LEU A 101 -4.28 19.81 -2.30
CA LEU A 101 -4.73 18.46 -2.64
C LEU A 101 -5.99 18.04 -1.86
N ASP A 102 -6.12 18.53 -0.63
CA ASP A 102 -7.26 18.29 0.26
C ASP A 102 -8.58 18.82 -0.30
N LYS A 103 -8.55 19.80 -1.23
CA LYS A 103 -9.76 20.22 -1.95
C LYS A 103 -10.35 19.07 -2.78
N TYR A 104 -9.53 18.35 -3.54
CA TYR A 104 -10.00 17.25 -4.38
C TYR A 104 -10.50 16.07 -3.54
N LEU A 105 -9.91 15.86 -2.36
CA LEU A 105 -10.41 14.90 -1.38
C LEU A 105 -11.80 15.31 -0.87
N SER A 106 -11.97 16.58 -0.50
CA SER A 106 -13.26 17.12 -0.05
C SER A 106 -14.33 17.07 -1.13
N ASP A 107 -13.98 17.35 -2.39
CA ASP A 107 -14.93 17.33 -3.52
C ASP A 107 -15.50 15.92 -3.77
N GLU A 108 -14.79 14.87 -3.33
CA GLU A 108 -15.20 13.46 -3.41
C GLU A 108 -15.54 12.89 -2.01
N ASP A 109 -15.99 13.73 -1.07
CA ASP A 109 -16.47 13.34 0.28
C ASP A 109 -15.50 12.50 1.13
N ILE A 110 -14.19 12.59 0.87
CA ILE A 110 -13.16 11.99 1.72
C ILE A 110 -12.96 12.84 2.98
N ARG A 111 -13.10 12.21 4.14
CA ARG A 111 -13.11 12.88 5.45
C ARG A 111 -11.74 12.97 6.11
N TYR A 112 -10.83 12.04 5.80
CA TYR A 112 -9.49 12.08 6.37
C TYR A 112 -8.44 11.42 5.49
N PHE A 113 -7.18 11.81 5.71
CA PHE A 113 -6.00 11.18 5.13
C PHE A 113 -4.80 11.20 6.10
N PHE A 114 -3.68 10.64 5.66
CA PHE A 114 -2.46 10.52 6.44
C PHE A 114 -1.28 11.27 5.81
N VAL A 115 -0.39 11.78 6.64
CA VAL A 115 0.88 12.41 6.26
C VAL A 115 2.03 11.87 7.10
N ASP A 116 3.26 12.06 6.64
CA ASP A 116 4.42 11.82 7.51
C ASP A 116 4.53 12.91 8.60
N THR A 117 5.29 12.60 9.66
CA THR A 117 5.60 13.46 10.81
C THR A 117 5.93 14.89 10.39
N HIS A 118 6.77 15.06 9.36
CA HIS A 118 7.24 16.39 8.96
C HIS A 118 6.17 17.21 8.23
N GLY A 119 5.12 16.59 7.70
CA GLY A 119 3.93 17.30 7.23
C GLY A 119 3.27 18.12 8.34
N PHE A 120 3.36 17.69 9.59
CA PHE A 120 2.93 18.49 10.75
C PHE A 120 4.03 19.43 11.25
N THR A 121 5.29 18.98 11.27
CA THR A 121 6.43 19.81 11.71
C THR A 121 6.56 21.10 10.88
N TYR A 122 6.29 21.02 9.58
CA TYR A 122 6.38 22.12 8.61
C TYR A 122 5.01 22.59 8.09
N ALA A 123 3.95 22.34 8.86
CA ALA A 123 2.64 22.91 8.59
C ALA A 123 2.68 24.45 8.62
N ASP A 124 1.74 25.10 7.92
CA ASP A 124 1.58 26.58 7.90
C ASP A 124 1.55 27.15 9.33
N SER A 125 0.82 26.49 10.22
CA SER A 125 0.85 26.68 11.66
C SER A 125 1.15 25.35 12.32
N LYS A 126 2.24 25.28 13.09
CA LYS A 126 2.64 24.06 13.78
C LYS A 126 1.50 23.55 14.68
N PRO A 127 1.07 22.28 14.55
CA PRO A 127 0.05 21.69 15.42
C PRO A 127 0.46 21.74 16.88
N ARG A 128 -0.40 22.31 17.75
CA ARG A 128 -0.17 22.46 19.19
C ARG A 128 0.22 21.14 19.86
N TYR A 129 -0.45 20.07 19.47
CA TYR A 129 -0.32 18.73 20.05
C TYR A 129 0.62 17.81 19.26
N GLY A 130 1.44 18.38 18.38
CA GLY A 130 2.31 17.60 17.49
C GLY A 130 1.50 16.62 16.64
N VAL A 131 2.03 15.41 16.44
CA VAL A 131 1.40 14.33 15.66
C VAL A 131 0.32 13.56 16.43
N TYR A 132 0.11 13.88 17.71
CA TYR A 132 -0.68 13.06 18.63
C TYR A 132 -2.16 13.46 18.73
N ARG A 133 -2.59 14.41 17.91
CA ARG A 133 -4.02 14.73 17.67
C ARG A 133 -4.18 15.04 16.19
N PRO A 134 -5.33 14.70 15.58
CA PRO A 134 -5.60 15.11 14.21
C PRO A 134 -5.69 16.63 14.11
N ILE A 135 -5.37 17.16 12.93
CA ILE A 135 -5.73 18.51 12.51
C ILE A 135 -6.86 18.44 11.49
N ILE A 136 -7.41 19.59 11.11
CA ILE A 136 -8.34 19.70 9.99
C ILE A 136 -7.84 20.77 9.01
N THR A 137 -7.90 20.49 7.71
CA THR A 137 -7.58 21.51 6.70
C THR A 137 -8.71 22.54 6.59
N PRO A 138 -8.45 23.74 6.03
CA PRO A 138 -9.52 24.69 5.73
C PRO A 138 -10.60 24.15 4.78
N ASN A 139 -10.30 23.13 3.96
CA ASN A 139 -11.29 22.40 3.16
C ASN A 139 -12.02 21.29 3.95
N LYS A 140 -11.94 21.30 5.29
CA LYS A 140 -12.66 20.41 6.21
C LYS A 140 -12.31 18.92 6.08
N VAL A 141 -11.09 18.60 5.66
CA VAL A 141 -10.56 17.23 5.64
C VAL A 141 -9.62 17.04 6.84
N PHE A 142 -9.84 16.00 7.64
CA PHE A 142 -8.97 15.69 8.77
C PHE A 142 -7.65 15.09 8.31
N VAL A 143 -6.58 15.34 9.07
CA VAL A 143 -5.25 14.81 8.77
C VAL A 143 -4.68 14.16 10.01
N PHE A 144 -4.14 12.95 9.83
CA PHE A 144 -3.39 12.23 10.84
C PHE A 144 -1.92 12.16 10.43
N ALA A 145 -1.00 12.35 11.39
CA ALA A 145 0.42 12.25 11.12
C ALA A 145 1.01 10.99 11.75
N ARG A 146 1.97 10.37 11.05
CA ARG A 146 2.73 9.22 11.56
C ARG A 146 3.43 9.56 12.89
N ASP A 147 3.36 8.64 13.84
CA ASP A 147 4.18 8.67 15.06
C ASP A 147 5.62 8.21 14.75
N PRO A 148 6.64 9.06 14.94
CA PRO A 148 8.03 8.69 14.68
C PRO A 148 8.57 7.64 15.66
N GLU A 149 8.01 7.51 16.88
CA GLU A 149 8.48 6.53 17.87
C GLU A 149 8.04 5.09 17.54
N SER A 150 6.93 4.93 16.82
CA SER A 150 6.37 3.63 16.46
C SER A 150 7.06 3.00 15.25
N SER A 151 7.65 3.79 14.35
CA SER A 151 8.25 3.26 13.13
C SER A 151 9.49 2.42 13.41
N GLU A 152 10.43 2.89 14.24
CA GLU A 152 11.74 2.22 14.39
C GLU A 152 11.63 0.78 14.93
N GLN A 153 10.69 0.54 15.86
CA GLN A 153 10.56 -0.73 16.57
C GLN A 153 10.07 -1.88 15.68
N ILE A 154 9.23 -1.57 14.69
CA ILE A 154 8.61 -2.57 13.81
C ILE A 154 9.21 -2.52 12.40
N TRP A 155 9.53 -1.34 11.85
CA TRP A 155 10.05 -1.24 10.48
C TRP A 155 11.50 -1.71 10.33
N SER A 156 12.32 -1.58 11.37
CA SER A 156 13.74 -1.85 11.22
C SER A 156 14.03 -3.35 11.28
N SER A 157 14.45 -3.93 10.16
CA SER A 157 15.02 -5.28 10.19
C SER A 157 16.40 -5.32 10.84
N GLU A 158 17.04 -4.17 11.10
CA GLU A 158 18.36 -4.04 11.76
C GLU A 158 18.22 -3.97 13.29
N VAL A 159 17.31 -3.15 13.80
CA VAL A 159 17.15 -2.87 15.25
C VAL A 159 15.75 -3.18 15.81
N GLY A 160 14.78 -3.48 14.95
CA GLY A 160 13.40 -3.78 15.33
C GLY A 160 13.11 -5.27 15.46
N TYR A 161 11.89 -5.59 15.89
CA TYR A 161 11.45 -6.95 16.20
C TYR A 161 11.60 -7.95 15.04
N PRO A 162 11.30 -7.61 13.76
CA PRO A 162 11.43 -8.57 12.66
C PRO A 162 12.84 -9.13 12.48
N GLY A 163 13.86 -8.46 13.02
CA GLY A 163 15.25 -8.90 12.96
C GLY A 163 15.68 -9.87 14.07
N ASP A 164 14.77 -10.33 14.93
CA ASP A 164 15.11 -11.25 16.04
C ASP A 164 15.69 -12.57 15.51
N PRO A 165 16.78 -13.08 16.10
CA PRO A 165 17.45 -14.30 15.65
C PRO A 165 16.57 -15.57 15.69
N ARG A 166 15.44 -15.55 16.40
CA ARG A 166 14.48 -16.66 16.50
C ARG A 166 13.47 -16.68 15.35
N TYR A 167 13.28 -15.56 14.64
CA TYR A 167 12.32 -15.47 13.52
C TYR A 167 12.83 -16.08 12.22
N ARG A 168 11.89 -16.43 11.33
CA ARG A 168 12.14 -17.06 10.04
C ARG A 168 13.05 -16.20 9.15
N GLU A 169 14.09 -16.81 8.60
CA GLU A 169 14.97 -16.19 7.60
C GLU A 169 14.27 -16.10 6.24
N PHE A 170 14.05 -14.87 5.76
CA PHE A 170 13.37 -14.62 4.49
C PHE A 170 14.18 -15.11 3.29
N TYR A 171 15.50 -14.99 3.33
CA TYR A 171 16.37 -15.23 2.17
C TYR A 171 16.85 -16.68 2.02
N LYS A 172 16.40 -17.61 2.88
CA LYS A 172 16.78 -19.03 2.82
C LYS A 172 15.59 -19.93 2.53
N ASP A 173 15.52 -20.40 1.29
CA ASP A 173 14.35 -21.10 0.72
C ASP A 173 14.78 -22.40 0.04
N ILE A 174 13.92 -23.42 0.10
CA ILE A 174 14.18 -24.71 -0.56
C ILE A 174 14.35 -24.57 -2.07
N GLY A 175 13.81 -23.51 -2.66
CA GLY A 175 14.01 -23.11 -4.05
C GLY A 175 15.47 -23.02 -4.45
N TYR A 176 16.35 -22.61 -3.52
CA TYR A 176 17.79 -22.50 -3.72
C TYR A 176 18.57 -23.68 -3.12
N ASP A 177 18.08 -24.27 -2.02
CA ASP A 177 18.82 -25.29 -1.27
C ASP A 177 18.64 -26.73 -1.81
N ARG A 178 17.50 -27.06 -2.46
CA ARG A 178 17.21 -28.45 -2.91
C ARG A 178 17.89 -28.79 -4.23
N GLU A 179 18.03 -30.08 -4.50
CA GLU A 179 18.60 -30.60 -5.75
C GLU A 179 17.77 -30.15 -6.97
N ASP A 180 18.43 -29.92 -8.10
CA ASP A 180 17.80 -29.39 -9.33
C ASP A 180 16.63 -30.27 -9.79
N ASP A 181 16.82 -31.59 -9.88
CA ASP A 181 15.80 -32.52 -10.36
C ASP A 181 14.53 -32.52 -9.49
N TYR A 182 14.70 -32.32 -8.18
CA TYR A 182 13.58 -32.23 -7.25
C TYR A 182 12.83 -30.90 -7.38
N ILE A 183 13.56 -29.78 -7.44
CA ILE A 183 12.96 -28.45 -7.35
C ILE A 183 12.43 -27.94 -8.70
N ARG A 184 12.95 -28.47 -9.81
CA ARG A 184 12.68 -28.02 -11.19
C ARG A 184 11.19 -27.78 -11.50
N PRO A 185 10.23 -28.61 -11.06
CA PRO A 185 8.80 -28.36 -11.32
C PRO A 185 8.19 -27.18 -10.57
N TYR A 186 8.90 -26.62 -9.58
CA TYR A 186 8.38 -25.63 -8.63
C TYR A 186 9.07 -24.25 -8.71
N VAL A 187 10.04 -24.09 -9.62
CA VAL A 187 10.74 -22.82 -9.88
C VAL A 187 10.38 -22.28 -11.28
N ASP A 188 11.01 -21.19 -11.69
CA ASP A 188 10.72 -20.57 -12.99
C ASP A 188 10.91 -21.58 -14.14
N PRO A 189 9.97 -21.65 -15.12
CA PRO A 189 10.07 -22.57 -16.25
C PRO A 189 11.35 -22.47 -17.09
N SER A 190 12.06 -21.33 -17.04
CA SER A 190 13.40 -21.16 -17.65
C SER A 190 14.48 -21.99 -16.95
N GLY A 191 14.21 -22.54 -15.78
CA GLY A 191 15.18 -23.18 -14.89
C GLY A 191 15.83 -22.22 -13.88
N THR A 192 15.44 -20.95 -13.89
CA THR A 192 15.96 -19.96 -12.93
C THR A 192 15.43 -20.25 -11.53
N ARG A 193 16.34 -20.42 -10.56
CA ARG A 193 16.01 -20.66 -9.15
C ARG A 193 15.30 -19.45 -8.54
N CYS A 194 14.19 -19.68 -7.85
CA CYS A 194 13.41 -18.65 -7.15
C CYS A 194 12.87 -19.16 -5.81
N ASN A 195 12.37 -18.25 -4.98
CA ASN A 195 11.69 -18.63 -3.74
C ASN A 195 10.43 -19.44 -4.04
N THR A 196 10.26 -20.54 -3.31
CA THR A 196 9.04 -21.37 -3.31
C THR A 196 8.07 -20.97 -2.19
N GLY A 197 8.55 -20.23 -1.18
CA GLY A 197 7.79 -19.85 0.01
C GLY A 197 7.99 -20.77 1.21
N ILE A 198 8.59 -21.95 1.01
CA ILE A 198 8.92 -22.90 2.09
C ILE A 198 10.35 -22.66 2.57
N LYS A 199 10.48 -22.18 3.80
CA LYS A 199 11.76 -21.72 4.38
C LYS A 199 11.97 -22.36 5.76
N TYR A 200 13.09 -23.05 5.95
CA TYR A 200 13.33 -23.88 7.14
C TYR A 200 14.29 -23.31 8.17
N HIS A 201 14.79 -22.09 7.95
CA HIS A 201 15.85 -21.52 8.77
C HIS A 201 15.39 -20.26 9.46
N ARG A 202 16.01 -19.96 10.60
CA ARG A 202 15.82 -18.71 11.34
C ARG A 202 16.94 -17.73 11.04
N ILE A 203 16.74 -16.46 11.38
CA ILE A 203 17.70 -15.39 11.16
C ILE A 203 19.03 -15.71 11.86
N THR A 204 19.02 -16.37 13.02
CA THR A 204 20.17 -16.84 13.81
C THR A 204 21.12 -15.72 14.27
N ASN A 205 21.77 -15.09 13.32
CA ASN A 205 22.53 -13.86 13.46
C ASN A 205 22.65 -13.24 12.05
N LYS A 206 22.40 -11.93 11.94
CA LYS A 206 22.44 -11.19 10.67
C LYS A 206 23.83 -11.18 10.03
N SER A 207 24.90 -11.28 10.82
CA SER A 207 26.27 -11.32 10.31
C SER A 207 26.69 -12.68 9.77
N LEU A 208 25.88 -13.73 9.96
CA LEU A 208 26.16 -15.07 9.45
C LEU A 208 25.70 -15.21 8.00
N SER A 209 26.50 -15.92 7.22
CA SER A 209 26.15 -16.36 5.87
C SER A 209 24.99 -17.35 5.90
N LEU A 210 24.24 -17.44 4.78
CA LEU A 210 23.03 -18.25 4.70
C LEU A 210 23.27 -19.74 4.99
N ASP A 211 24.44 -20.28 4.70
CA ASP A 211 24.82 -21.68 4.98
C ASP A 211 24.96 -21.98 6.49
N LYS A 212 25.14 -20.95 7.32
CA LYS A 212 25.33 -21.07 8.77
C LYS A 212 24.07 -20.76 9.58
N LYS A 213 22.97 -20.43 8.91
CA LYS A 213 21.68 -20.20 9.56
C LYS A 213 21.18 -21.52 10.15
N GLU A 214 20.64 -21.45 11.35
CA GLU A 214 20.11 -22.61 12.06
C GLU A 214 18.66 -22.89 11.67
N ILE A 215 18.18 -24.09 11.99
CA ILE A 215 16.80 -24.48 11.72
C ILE A 215 15.84 -23.64 12.57
N TYR A 216 14.74 -23.23 11.93
CA TYR A 216 13.67 -22.45 12.55
C TYR A 216 12.89 -23.28 13.57
N ASP A 217 12.63 -22.71 14.74
CA ASP A 217 11.85 -23.33 15.80
C ASP A 217 10.57 -22.52 16.04
N LEU A 218 9.42 -23.14 15.74
CA LEU A 218 8.10 -22.51 15.86
C LEU A 218 7.80 -22.07 17.29
N SER A 219 8.24 -22.84 18.30
CA SER A 219 7.94 -22.56 19.70
C SER A 219 8.76 -21.37 20.21
N GLU A 220 10.04 -21.30 19.84
CA GLU A 220 10.90 -20.16 20.17
C GLU A 220 10.42 -18.87 19.49
N ALA A 221 10.02 -18.96 18.22
CA ALA A 221 9.47 -17.81 17.50
C ALA A 221 8.17 -17.29 18.13
N MET A 222 7.26 -18.18 18.56
CA MET A 222 6.04 -17.77 19.26
C MET A 222 6.32 -17.18 20.65
N ASN A 223 7.35 -17.64 21.35
CA ASN A 223 7.79 -16.99 22.59
C ASN A 223 8.33 -15.58 22.32
N ALA A 224 9.14 -15.42 21.26
CA ALA A 224 9.62 -14.12 20.82
C ALA A 224 8.47 -13.15 20.48
N VAL A 225 7.44 -13.62 19.78
CA VAL A 225 6.22 -12.82 19.52
C VAL A 225 5.61 -12.28 20.82
N LYS A 226 5.41 -13.13 21.83
CA LYS A 226 4.81 -12.71 23.11
C LYS A 226 5.67 -11.70 23.85
N GLU A 227 6.99 -11.89 23.86
CA GLU A 227 7.95 -10.97 24.45
C GLU A 227 7.91 -9.60 23.75
N HIS A 228 7.93 -9.59 22.42
CA HIS A 228 7.90 -8.36 21.62
C HIS A 228 6.57 -7.61 21.74
N VAL A 229 5.45 -8.32 21.81
CA VAL A 229 4.15 -7.70 22.06
C VAL A 229 4.11 -7.03 23.44
N SER A 230 4.59 -7.73 24.47
CA SER A 230 4.65 -7.19 25.84
C SER A 230 5.52 -5.92 25.90
N ASP A 231 6.70 -5.96 25.27
CA ASP A 231 7.59 -4.79 25.15
C ASP A 231 6.94 -3.64 24.37
N TYR A 232 6.30 -3.92 23.24
CA TYR A 232 5.61 -2.91 22.43
C TYR A 232 4.46 -2.25 23.21
N LEU A 233 3.60 -3.04 23.87
CA LEU A 233 2.51 -2.53 24.70
C LEU A 233 3.03 -1.71 25.88
N PHE A 234 4.10 -2.14 26.53
CA PHE A 234 4.73 -1.37 27.60
C PHE A 234 5.24 -0.02 27.09
N LYS A 235 5.93 0.00 25.95
CA LYS A 235 6.45 1.23 25.33
C LYS A 235 5.33 2.18 24.92
N LYS A 236 4.27 1.69 24.28
CA LYS A 236 3.11 2.51 23.89
C LYS A 236 2.34 3.04 25.10
N THR A 237 2.12 2.22 26.13
CA THR A 237 1.49 2.66 27.38
C THR A 237 2.34 3.74 28.07
N SER A 238 3.66 3.58 28.11
CA SER A 238 4.59 4.59 28.63
C SER A 238 4.53 5.90 27.83
N GLN A 239 4.45 5.81 26.49
CA GLN A 239 4.27 6.98 25.62
C GLN A 239 2.95 7.69 25.92
N ILE A 240 1.83 6.95 26.00
CA ILE A 240 0.51 7.49 26.33
C ILE A 240 0.54 8.24 27.67
N ARG A 241 1.15 7.67 28.72
CA ARG A 241 1.27 8.34 30.04
C ARG A 241 2.01 9.67 29.94
N LYS A 242 3.13 9.71 29.21
CA LYS A 242 3.91 10.94 29.01
C LYS A 242 3.12 11.99 28.22
N LEU A 243 2.43 11.57 27.16
CA LEU A 243 1.64 12.45 26.31
C LEU A 243 0.42 13.00 27.04
N SER A 244 -0.29 12.17 27.79
CA SER A 244 -1.48 12.56 28.56
C SER A 244 -1.15 13.64 29.60
N ALA A 245 0.09 13.67 30.12
CA ALA A 245 0.55 14.70 31.05
C ALA A 245 0.74 16.09 30.39
N ILE A 246 0.79 16.18 29.05
CA ILE A 246 1.09 17.43 28.31
C ILE A 246 0.01 17.84 27.31
N LEU A 247 -1.02 17.01 27.08
CA LEU A 247 -2.05 17.23 26.06
C LEU A 247 -3.30 17.99 26.55
N ASP A 248 -3.23 18.73 27.66
CA ASP A 248 -4.32 19.58 28.17
C ASP A 248 -5.70 18.89 28.23
N GLU A 249 -5.77 17.71 28.86
CA GLU A 249 -6.97 16.86 28.98
C GLU A 249 -7.44 16.17 27.68
N GLU A 250 -6.75 16.37 26.54
CA GLU A 250 -7.01 15.63 25.31
C GLU A 250 -6.31 14.26 25.33
N GLU A 251 -6.98 13.25 24.79
CA GLU A 251 -6.44 11.89 24.68
C GLU A 251 -5.45 11.79 23.50
N PRO A 252 -4.23 11.28 23.71
CA PRO A 252 -3.26 11.07 22.64
C PRO A 252 -3.76 10.01 21.63
N VAL A 253 -3.61 10.32 20.34
CA VAL A 253 -3.84 9.40 19.23
C VAL A 253 -2.50 9.08 18.60
N ILE A 254 -2.05 7.83 18.73
CA ILE A 254 -0.78 7.36 18.15
C ILE A 254 -1.09 6.63 16.84
N VAL A 255 -0.57 7.14 15.73
CA VAL A 255 -0.81 6.60 14.39
C VAL A 255 0.44 5.90 13.88
N ALA A 256 0.38 4.58 13.73
CA ALA A 256 1.49 3.74 13.31
C ALA A 256 1.15 3.02 11.99
N PRO A 257 1.40 3.65 10.83
CA PRO A 257 1.18 3.03 9.52
C PRO A 257 2.37 2.13 9.14
N PHE A 258 2.04 0.99 8.54
CA PHE A 258 2.99 -0.02 8.07
C PHE A 258 2.51 -0.58 6.73
N ASP A 259 3.44 -1.01 5.88
CA ASP A 259 3.08 -1.78 4.70
C ASP A 259 2.51 -3.13 5.13
N ALA A 260 1.38 -3.52 4.55
CA ALA A 260 0.68 -4.75 4.93
C ALA A 260 1.54 -6.00 4.70
N GLU A 261 2.36 -6.01 3.65
CA GLU A 261 3.29 -7.12 3.35
C GLU A 261 4.40 -7.28 4.39
N LEU A 262 4.63 -6.30 5.26
CA LEU A 262 5.52 -6.51 6.40
C LEU A 262 5.04 -7.70 7.24
N PHE A 263 3.73 -7.82 7.47
CA PHE A 263 3.14 -8.84 8.32
C PHE A 263 2.77 -10.10 7.53
N GLY A 264 3.65 -11.09 7.56
CA GLY A 264 3.43 -12.45 7.05
C GLY A 264 4.32 -12.78 5.84
N HIS A 265 4.72 -11.76 5.08
CA HIS A 265 5.64 -11.92 3.96
C HIS A 265 7.09 -11.65 4.40
N TRP A 266 7.45 -10.38 4.65
CA TRP A 266 8.80 -10.01 5.10
C TRP A 266 9.08 -10.53 6.51
N TRP A 267 8.13 -10.33 7.42
CA TRP A 267 8.16 -10.87 8.78
C TRP A 267 7.08 -11.93 8.92
N TYR A 268 7.48 -13.21 8.86
CA TYR A 268 6.56 -14.34 8.83
C TYR A 268 5.61 -14.39 10.02
N GLU A 269 6.12 -14.06 11.20
CA GLU A 269 5.40 -14.08 12.46
C GLU A 269 4.55 -12.82 12.66
N GLY A 270 4.59 -11.86 11.75
CA GLY A 270 3.87 -10.60 11.83
C GLY A 270 2.36 -10.72 12.07
N PRO A 271 1.61 -11.62 11.40
CA PRO A 271 0.18 -11.80 11.67
C PRO A 271 -0.06 -12.34 13.09
N LYS A 272 0.84 -13.19 13.59
CA LYS A 272 0.80 -13.69 14.98
C LYS A 272 1.17 -12.60 15.99
N PHE A 273 2.06 -11.69 15.64
CA PHE A 273 2.31 -10.50 16.42
C PHE A 273 1.07 -9.60 16.51
N LEU A 274 0.37 -9.35 15.40
CA LEU A 274 -0.88 -8.55 15.43
C LEU A 274 -1.98 -9.24 16.24
N GLU A 275 -2.17 -10.56 16.06
CA GLU A 275 -3.11 -11.34 16.84
C GLU A 275 -2.81 -11.23 18.35
N GLU A 276 -1.57 -11.49 18.74
CA GLU A 276 -1.14 -11.46 20.13
C GLU A 276 -1.18 -10.04 20.70
N LEU A 277 -0.89 -9.01 19.90
CA LEU A 277 -1.02 -7.60 20.27
C LEU A 277 -2.44 -7.27 20.69
N PHE A 278 -3.44 -7.63 19.88
CA PHE A 278 -4.83 -7.40 20.22
C PHE A 278 -5.26 -8.22 21.45
N ARG A 279 -4.84 -9.50 21.54
CA ARG A 279 -5.16 -10.36 22.69
C ARG A 279 -4.60 -9.82 24.01
N GLN A 280 -3.32 -9.46 24.07
CA GLN A 280 -2.70 -8.93 25.28
C GLN A 280 -3.20 -7.52 25.62
N SER A 281 -3.59 -6.73 24.62
CA SER A 281 -4.14 -5.39 24.86
C SER A 281 -5.53 -5.39 25.48
N PHE A 282 -6.28 -6.49 25.37
CA PHE A 282 -7.67 -6.55 25.84
C PHE A 282 -7.81 -6.25 27.35
N GLU A 283 -6.79 -6.59 28.15
CA GLU A 283 -6.78 -6.29 29.60
C GLU A 283 -6.15 -4.92 29.93
N ASN A 284 -5.63 -4.20 28.93
CA ASN A 284 -5.00 -2.91 29.12
C ASN A 284 -6.07 -1.82 29.26
N LYS A 285 -6.04 -1.08 30.38
CA LYS A 285 -6.98 0.01 30.67
C LYS A 285 -6.51 1.39 30.23
N GLU A 286 -5.26 1.49 29.78
CA GLU A 286 -4.61 2.75 29.40
C GLU A 286 -4.40 2.89 27.89
N LEU A 287 -4.61 1.82 27.13
CA LEU A 287 -4.46 1.77 25.69
C LEU A 287 -5.70 1.13 25.08
N GLU A 288 -6.25 1.80 24.07
CA GLU A 288 -7.36 1.31 23.27
C GLU A 288 -7.00 1.40 21.79
N PHE A 289 -7.37 0.37 21.02
CA PHE A 289 -7.31 0.41 19.57
C PHE A 289 -8.61 0.98 19.02
N SER A 290 -8.50 1.94 18.12
CA SER A 290 -9.66 2.55 17.47
C SER A 290 -9.35 2.83 16.01
N VAL A 291 -10.40 3.02 15.22
CA VAL A 291 -10.30 3.42 13.82
C VAL A 291 -10.43 4.94 13.69
N PRO A 292 -9.85 5.57 12.65
CA PRO A 292 -9.89 7.02 12.52
C PRO A 292 -11.31 7.59 12.55
N SER A 293 -12.30 6.91 11.94
CA SER A 293 -13.67 7.44 11.92
C SER A 293 -14.38 7.43 13.28
N GLU A 294 -13.92 6.63 14.25
CA GLU A 294 -14.38 6.67 15.64
C GLU A 294 -13.69 7.79 16.40
N ILE A 295 -12.37 7.91 16.26
CA ILE A 295 -11.59 9.02 16.84
C ILE A 295 -12.18 10.37 16.43
N LEU A 296 -12.53 10.54 15.16
CA LEU A 296 -13.11 11.80 14.68
C LEU A 296 -14.47 12.14 15.32
N GLN A 297 -15.20 11.17 15.88
CA GLN A 297 -16.45 11.42 16.61
C GLN A 297 -16.20 11.93 18.04
N THR A 298 -15.02 11.67 18.60
CA THR A 298 -14.66 12.11 19.96
C THR A 298 -13.95 13.47 19.98
N VAL A 299 -13.48 13.95 18.83
CA VAL A 299 -12.79 15.25 18.68
C VAL A 299 -13.76 16.41 18.94
N LYS A 300 -13.60 17.08 20.09
CA LYS A 300 -14.37 18.29 20.47
C LYS A 300 -13.72 19.58 19.99
N LYS A 301 -12.39 19.60 19.89
CA LYS A 301 -11.56 20.73 19.46
C LYS A 301 -10.52 20.22 18.49
N VAL A 302 -10.35 20.91 17.37
CA VAL A 302 -9.36 20.58 16.35
C VAL A 302 -8.69 21.85 15.85
N GLN A 303 -7.37 21.79 15.64
CA GLN A 303 -6.64 22.90 15.06
C GLN A 303 -6.85 22.91 13.54
N ILE A 304 -7.18 24.09 13.00
CA ILE A 304 -7.32 24.29 11.56
C ILE A 304 -5.96 24.76 11.00
N THR A 305 -5.35 23.98 10.11
CA THR A 305 -4.11 24.36 9.39
C THR A 305 -3.91 23.47 8.17
N TYR A 306 -3.09 23.91 7.21
CA TYR A 306 -2.59 23.03 6.15
C TYR A 306 -1.34 22.28 6.62
N PRO A 307 -1.20 20.98 6.32
CA PRO A 307 0.08 20.29 6.39
C PRO A 307 1.11 20.93 5.45
N GLY A 308 2.38 20.77 5.76
CA GLY A 308 3.47 21.02 4.82
C GLY A 308 3.49 20.00 3.69
N GLU A 309 4.17 20.33 2.59
CA GLU A 309 4.44 19.38 1.51
C GLU A 309 5.30 18.22 2.02
N THR A 310 4.90 16.99 1.70
CA THR A 310 5.41 15.80 2.40
C THR A 310 5.22 14.54 1.57
N SER A 311 6.05 13.54 1.82
CA SER A 311 5.82 12.12 1.53
C SER A 311 6.46 11.28 2.63
N TRP A 312 6.10 10.01 2.76
CA TRP A 312 6.76 9.13 3.74
C TRP A 312 8.03 8.43 3.20
N GLY A 313 8.49 8.80 1.99
CA GLY A 313 9.66 8.22 1.34
C GLY A 313 11.00 8.67 1.93
N ALA A 314 12.09 8.12 1.40
CA ALA A 314 13.45 8.52 1.79
C ALA A 314 13.66 10.03 1.55
N GLY A 315 14.16 10.72 2.58
CA GLY A 315 14.32 12.18 2.56
C GLY A 315 13.03 12.96 2.88
N GLY A 316 11.88 12.30 2.95
CA GLY A 316 10.59 12.90 3.31
C GLY A 316 9.88 13.66 2.18
N TYR A 317 10.50 13.81 1.01
CA TYR A 317 9.93 14.61 -0.08
C TYR A 317 9.83 13.79 -1.36
N HIS A 318 10.29 14.32 -2.49
CA HIS A 318 9.95 13.79 -3.80
C HIS A 318 11.07 12.99 -4.46
N ASP A 319 12.27 12.98 -3.86
CA ASP A 319 13.50 12.48 -4.48
C ASP A 319 13.45 11.00 -4.88
N VAL A 320 12.66 10.18 -4.17
CA VAL A 320 12.48 8.77 -4.53
C VAL A 320 11.76 8.63 -5.88
N TRP A 321 10.82 9.53 -6.18
CA TRP A 321 9.99 9.45 -7.38
C TRP A 321 10.45 10.41 -8.48
N LEU A 322 11.28 11.41 -8.18
CA LEU A 322 11.87 12.31 -9.17
C LEU A 322 13.37 12.49 -8.93
N ASN A 323 14.17 11.78 -9.70
CA ASN A 323 15.62 11.89 -9.73
C ASN A 323 16.17 11.44 -11.11
N GLY A 324 17.49 11.53 -11.30
CA GLY A 324 18.13 11.20 -12.59
C GLY A 324 17.98 9.75 -13.08
N LYS A 325 17.41 8.83 -12.30
CA LYS A 325 17.12 7.46 -12.74
C LYS A 325 15.74 7.32 -13.39
N ASN A 326 14.80 8.20 -13.03
CA ASN A 326 13.38 8.06 -13.41
C ASN A 326 12.78 9.31 -14.06
N ASP A 327 13.43 10.47 -14.01
CA ASP A 327 12.95 11.75 -14.56
C ASP A 327 12.45 11.68 -16.02
N TRP A 328 13.06 10.83 -16.84
CA TRP A 328 12.76 10.65 -18.25
C TRP A 328 11.31 10.22 -18.54
N ILE A 329 10.61 9.61 -17.58
CA ILE A 329 9.24 9.14 -17.77
C ILE A 329 8.22 10.29 -17.83
N TYR A 330 8.45 11.36 -17.06
CA TYR A 330 7.40 12.35 -16.77
C TYR A 330 6.97 13.13 -18.00
N LYS A 331 7.91 13.50 -18.87
CA LYS A 331 7.58 14.17 -20.14
C LYS A 331 6.58 13.36 -20.99
N HIS A 332 6.70 12.04 -20.97
CA HIS A 332 5.81 11.17 -21.74
C HIS A 332 4.48 10.93 -21.05
N ILE A 333 4.49 10.78 -19.72
CA ILE A 333 3.27 10.62 -18.93
C ILE A 333 2.43 11.90 -18.98
N HIS A 334 3.05 13.07 -18.90
CA HIS A 334 2.36 14.36 -19.00
C HIS A 334 1.73 14.55 -20.38
N GLU A 335 2.47 14.25 -21.46
CA GLU A 335 1.94 14.31 -22.84
C GLU A 335 0.67 13.45 -23.03
N ILE A 336 0.68 12.19 -22.59
CA ILE A 336 -0.51 11.33 -22.72
C ILE A 336 -1.64 11.78 -21.78
N THR A 337 -1.31 12.41 -20.64
CA THR A 337 -2.28 12.96 -19.71
C THR A 337 -3.01 14.15 -20.33
N GLU A 338 -2.28 15.10 -20.94
CA GLU A 338 -2.84 16.25 -21.64
C GLU A 338 -3.77 15.83 -22.78
N ARG A 339 -3.31 14.88 -23.61
CA ARG A 339 -4.12 14.32 -24.69
C ARG A 339 -5.38 13.65 -24.16
N MET A 340 -5.30 12.88 -23.07
CA MET A 340 -6.49 12.24 -22.50
C MET A 340 -7.52 13.26 -22.01
N ILE A 341 -7.07 14.35 -21.38
CA ILE A 341 -7.94 15.47 -20.97
C ILE A 341 -8.60 16.10 -22.21
N GLU A 342 -7.82 16.36 -23.26
CA GLU A 342 -8.35 16.88 -24.54
C GLU A 342 -9.41 15.96 -25.12
N LYS A 343 -9.12 14.66 -25.28
CA LYS A 343 -10.07 13.69 -25.85
C LYS A 343 -11.32 13.55 -24.97
N ALA A 344 -11.18 13.59 -23.65
CA ALA A 344 -12.32 13.56 -22.73
C ALA A 344 -13.22 14.81 -22.85
N ASN A 345 -12.65 15.94 -23.28
CA ASN A 345 -13.40 17.18 -23.50
C ASN A 345 -13.99 17.28 -24.91
N VAL A 346 -13.29 16.79 -25.93
CA VAL A 346 -13.76 16.82 -27.33
C VAL A 346 -14.87 15.79 -27.57
N PHE A 347 -14.70 14.56 -27.09
CA PHE A 347 -15.67 13.49 -27.32
C PHE A 347 -16.77 13.52 -26.27
N LYS A 348 -17.83 14.32 -26.48
CA LYS A 348 -19.00 14.35 -25.58
C LYS A 348 -20.07 13.30 -25.89
N ASP A 349 -20.19 12.91 -27.16
CA ASP A 349 -21.13 11.87 -27.63
C ASP A 349 -20.42 10.88 -28.58
N PRO A 350 -19.48 10.06 -28.07
CA PRO A 350 -18.76 9.10 -28.88
C PRO A 350 -19.65 7.92 -29.28
N THR A 351 -19.39 7.35 -30.45
CA THR A 351 -19.93 6.02 -30.79
C THR A 351 -19.47 4.97 -29.76
N ASN A 352 -20.17 3.84 -29.67
CA ASN A 352 -19.81 2.76 -28.74
C ASN A 352 -18.34 2.30 -28.87
N LEU A 353 -17.83 2.24 -30.11
CA LEU A 353 -16.46 1.82 -30.37
C LEU A 353 -15.44 2.89 -29.95
N GLN A 354 -15.71 4.16 -30.24
CA GLN A 354 -14.89 5.28 -29.76
C GLN A 354 -14.87 5.32 -28.22
N LYS A 355 -16.01 5.08 -27.57
CA LYS A 355 -16.10 5.02 -26.11
C LYS A 355 -15.24 3.90 -25.53
N ARG A 356 -15.20 2.72 -26.15
CA ARG A 356 -14.30 1.63 -25.74
C ARG A 356 -12.84 2.04 -25.82
N ILE A 357 -12.43 2.65 -26.94
CA ILE A 357 -11.07 3.19 -27.13
C ILE A 357 -10.73 4.21 -26.04
N LEU A 358 -11.58 5.22 -25.85
CA LEU A 358 -11.37 6.28 -24.85
C LEU A 358 -11.28 5.72 -23.43
N ASN A 359 -12.10 4.73 -23.10
CA ASN A 359 -12.03 4.04 -21.80
C ASN A 359 -10.71 3.28 -21.63
N GLN A 360 -10.21 2.63 -22.69
CA GLN A 360 -8.91 1.96 -22.61
C GLN A 360 -7.75 2.97 -22.53
N MET A 361 -7.79 4.06 -23.31
CA MET A 361 -6.82 5.16 -23.22
C MET A 361 -6.73 5.72 -21.79
N MET A 362 -7.87 5.94 -21.14
CA MET A 362 -7.93 6.37 -19.73
C MET A 362 -7.20 5.38 -18.81
N ARG A 363 -7.39 4.06 -18.99
CA ARG A 363 -6.68 3.04 -18.20
C ARG A 363 -5.19 3.09 -18.43
N GLU A 364 -4.74 3.24 -19.68
CA GLU A 364 -3.31 3.35 -19.98
C GLU A 364 -2.67 4.56 -19.32
N VAL A 365 -3.34 5.72 -19.31
CA VAL A 365 -2.83 6.90 -18.59
C VAL A 365 -2.72 6.61 -17.09
N LEU A 366 -3.79 6.13 -16.45
CA LEU A 366 -3.76 5.83 -15.02
C LEU A 366 -2.67 4.79 -14.68
N LEU A 367 -2.53 3.72 -15.46
CA LEU A 367 -1.50 2.70 -15.27
C LEU A 367 -0.08 3.26 -15.45
N ALA A 368 0.13 4.17 -16.41
CA ALA A 368 1.42 4.83 -16.60
C ALA A 368 1.79 5.75 -15.42
N GLN A 369 0.80 6.35 -14.74
CA GLN A 369 0.98 7.28 -13.64
C GLN A 369 1.38 6.64 -12.29
N ALA A 370 1.34 5.31 -12.16
CA ALA A 370 1.60 4.60 -10.91
C ALA A 370 2.98 4.93 -10.30
N SER A 371 3.04 5.20 -9.00
CA SER A 371 4.30 5.56 -8.31
C SER A 371 5.30 4.40 -8.23
N ASP A 372 4.82 3.17 -8.40
CA ASP A 372 5.64 1.95 -8.36
C ASP A 372 6.76 1.97 -9.41
N TRP A 373 6.50 2.54 -10.60
CA TRP A 373 7.50 2.54 -11.68
C TRP A 373 8.74 3.37 -11.31
N PRO A 374 8.62 4.66 -10.97
CA PRO A 374 9.78 5.43 -10.53
C PRO A 374 10.37 4.91 -9.21
N PHE A 375 9.59 4.31 -8.31
CA PHE A 375 10.09 3.68 -7.09
C PHE A 375 11.03 2.50 -7.39
N ILE A 376 10.61 1.54 -8.22
CA ILE A 376 11.42 0.39 -8.64
C ILE A 376 12.70 0.83 -9.37
N MET A 377 12.61 1.87 -10.21
CA MET A 377 13.79 2.42 -10.89
C MET A 377 14.79 3.02 -9.89
N THR A 378 14.32 3.65 -8.82
CA THR A 378 15.16 4.25 -7.78
C THR A 378 15.83 3.20 -6.90
N THR A 379 15.05 2.23 -6.40
CA THR A 379 15.51 1.17 -5.48
C THR A 379 16.34 0.10 -6.17
N GLY A 380 16.19 -0.07 -7.48
CA GLY A 380 17.05 -0.91 -8.29
C GLY A 380 16.71 -2.39 -8.29
N THR A 381 15.47 -2.77 -7.97
CA THR A 381 15.04 -4.17 -7.88
C THR A 381 14.84 -4.82 -9.26
N THR A 382 13.82 -4.40 -10.02
CA THR A 382 13.47 -4.92 -11.35
C THR A 382 13.39 -3.79 -12.39
N ILE A 383 14.49 -3.04 -12.54
CA ILE A 383 14.55 -1.79 -13.32
C ILE A 383 13.98 -1.93 -14.75
N GLU A 384 14.41 -2.96 -15.49
CA GLU A 384 13.97 -3.15 -16.88
C GLU A 384 12.47 -3.48 -16.98
N TYR A 385 11.92 -4.18 -15.98
CA TYR A 385 10.48 -4.41 -15.89
C TYR A 385 9.73 -3.08 -15.75
N ALA A 386 10.13 -2.22 -14.81
CA ALA A 386 9.49 -0.92 -14.61
C ALA A 386 9.60 -0.01 -15.84
N LYS A 387 10.77 0.06 -16.48
CA LYS A 387 10.96 0.82 -17.72
C LYS A 387 10.05 0.32 -18.84
N ASN A 388 9.92 -0.99 -18.98
CA ASN A 388 9.07 -1.60 -20.00
C ASN A 388 7.58 -1.37 -19.72
N ARG A 389 7.14 -1.45 -18.45
CA ARG A 389 5.75 -1.15 -18.06
C ARG A 389 5.34 0.26 -18.47
N VAL A 390 6.14 1.27 -18.14
CA VAL A 390 5.89 2.66 -18.55
C VAL A 390 5.81 2.78 -20.07
N LYS A 391 6.79 2.22 -20.79
CA LYS A 391 6.81 2.24 -22.27
C LYS A 391 5.60 1.55 -22.88
N TYR A 392 5.16 0.42 -22.32
CA TYR A 392 3.99 -0.30 -22.82
C TYR A 392 2.72 0.53 -22.70
N HIS A 393 2.45 1.12 -21.53
CA HIS A 393 1.25 1.94 -21.33
C HIS A 393 1.26 3.18 -22.23
N ILE A 394 2.41 3.87 -22.37
CA ILE A 394 2.55 5.00 -23.30
C ILE A 394 2.29 4.56 -24.74
N ASN A 395 2.92 3.48 -25.20
CA ASN A 395 2.76 3.02 -26.59
C ASN A 395 1.33 2.57 -26.88
N ARG A 396 0.68 1.86 -25.96
CA ARG A 396 -0.72 1.44 -26.08
C ARG A 396 -1.64 2.66 -26.19
N PHE A 397 -1.44 3.67 -25.34
CA PHE A 397 -2.17 4.93 -25.43
C PHE A 397 -2.01 5.59 -26.80
N LEU A 398 -0.77 5.77 -27.27
CA LEU A 398 -0.49 6.46 -28.54
C LEU A 398 -1.04 5.72 -29.76
N GLU A 399 -1.05 4.38 -29.70
CA GLU A 399 -1.67 3.58 -30.75
C GLU A 399 -3.19 3.71 -30.76
N LEU A 400 -3.84 3.69 -29.59
CA LEU A 400 -5.28 3.92 -29.44
C LEU A 400 -5.69 5.33 -29.89
N ASP A 401 -4.89 6.34 -29.53
CA ASP A 401 -5.07 7.73 -29.96
C ASP A 401 -5.03 7.84 -31.49
N LYS A 402 -4.05 7.19 -32.13
CA LYS A 402 -3.94 7.12 -33.59
C LYS A 402 -5.11 6.40 -34.24
N MET A 403 -5.64 5.32 -33.65
CA MET A 403 -6.85 4.65 -34.15
C MET A 403 -8.05 5.59 -34.12
N LEU A 404 -8.17 6.38 -33.05
CA LEU A 404 -9.26 7.34 -32.88
C LEU A 404 -9.19 8.50 -33.89
N GLU A 405 -7.99 9.05 -34.11
CA GLU A 405 -7.75 10.16 -35.04
C GLU A 405 -7.98 9.77 -36.50
N LYS A 406 -7.52 8.58 -36.89
CA LYS A 406 -7.66 8.09 -38.28
C LYS A 406 -8.99 7.44 -38.57
N GLN A 407 -9.78 7.12 -37.54
CA GLN A 407 -10.99 6.29 -37.63
C GLN A 407 -10.72 4.90 -38.23
N GLU A 408 -9.47 4.41 -38.14
CA GLU A 408 -9.02 3.09 -38.59
C GLU A 408 -8.89 2.16 -37.37
N ILE A 409 -10.00 1.58 -36.94
CA ILE A 409 -10.08 0.88 -35.65
C ILE A 409 -9.78 -0.61 -35.84
N ASN A 410 -8.80 -1.12 -35.09
CA ASN A 410 -8.48 -2.55 -35.01
C ASN A 410 -9.11 -3.16 -33.74
N ASP A 411 -10.25 -3.83 -33.90
CA ASP A 411 -11.03 -4.39 -32.79
C ASP A 411 -10.32 -5.55 -32.06
N GLU A 412 -9.55 -6.38 -32.79
CA GLU A 412 -8.76 -7.46 -32.17
C GLU A 412 -7.68 -6.88 -31.23
N LYS A 413 -7.00 -5.83 -31.67
CA LYS A 413 -5.96 -5.16 -30.89
C LYS A 413 -6.53 -4.42 -29.69
N LEU A 414 -7.67 -3.73 -29.86
CA LEU A 414 -8.40 -3.12 -28.76
C LEU A 414 -8.83 -4.16 -27.72
N SER A 415 -9.39 -5.28 -28.18
CA SER A 415 -9.83 -6.37 -27.29
C SER A 415 -8.67 -7.01 -26.54
N PHE A 416 -7.49 -7.12 -27.16
CA PHE A 416 -6.27 -7.56 -26.49
C PHE A 416 -5.85 -6.60 -25.37
N TYR A 417 -5.91 -5.28 -25.59
CA TYR A 417 -5.62 -4.28 -24.56
C TYR A 417 -6.66 -4.29 -23.43
N GLU A 418 -7.95 -4.39 -23.77
CA GLU A 418 -9.02 -4.53 -22.78
C GLU A 418 -8.91 -5.82 -21.95
N TRP A 419 -8.29 -6.87 -22.49
CA TRP A 419 -8.03 -8.12 -21.77
C TRP A 419 -6.86 -8.01 -20.80
N ILE A 420 -5.72 -7.49 -21.26
CA ILE A 420 -4.48 -7.43 -20.48
C ILE A 420 -4.49 -6.29 -19.44
N ASP A 421 -5.05 -5.13 -19.78
CA ASP A 421 -5.10 -3.93 -18.93
C ASP A 421 -6.54 -3.62 -18.54
N ASN A 422 -7.13 -4.55 -17.79
CA ASN A 422 -8.58 -4.61 -17.56
C ASN A 422 -9.05 -3.96 -16.25
N ILE A 423 -8.24 -3.08 -15.66
CA ILE A 423 -8.59 -2.33 -14.44
C ILE A 423 -9.74 -1.34 -14.72
N PHE A 424 -10.53 -0.99 -13.69
CA PHE A 424 -11.61 0.00 -13.80
C PHE A 424 -12.63 -0.27 -14.92
N ARG A 425 -13.02 -1.53 -15.14
CA ARG A 425 -13.95 -1.92 -16.22
C ARG A 425 -15.25 -1.11 -16.29
N ASN A 426 -15.72 -0.63 -15.15
CA ASN A 426 -16.99 0.08 -15.00
C ASN A 426 -16.84 1.62 -14.96
N ILE A 427 -15.63 2.14 -15.19
CA ILE A 427 -15.34 3.57 -15.11
C ILE A 427 -15.12 4.10 -16.52
N GLY A 428 -15.75 5.23 -16.83
CA GLY A 428 -15.69 5.87 -18.14
C GLY A 428 -14.63 6.96 -18.22
N TYR A 429 -14.10 7.20 -19.41
CA TYR A 429 -13.08 8.22 -19.70
C TYR A 429 -13.46 9.65 -19.28
N THR A 430 -14.75 9.94 -19.13
CA THR A 430 -15.27 11.26 -18.73
C THR A 430 -14.81 11.71 -17.35
N ILE A 431 -14.18 10.84 -16.55
CA ILE A 431 -13.52 11.25 -15.31
C ILE A 431 -12.32 12.19 -15.55
N PHE A 432 -11.79 12.24 -16.78
CA PHE A 432 -10.76 13.19 -17.21
C PHE A 432 -11.34 14.47 -17.84
N SER A 433 -12.66 14.62 -17.91
CA SER A 433 -13.26 15.87 -18.41
C SER A 433 -13.00 17.02 -17.43
N SER A 434 -12.77 18.21 -17.96
CA SER A 434 -12.73 19.44 -17.18
C SER A 434 -14.14 19.79 -16.68
N ASP A 435 -14.22 20.50 -15.55
CA ASP A 435 -15.48 20.95 -14.93
C ASP A 435 -16.30 21.89 -15.82
#